data_AF-R6DLR6-F1
#
_entry.id   AF-R6DLR6-F1
#
_cell.length_a   1.000
_cell.length_b   1.000
_cell.length_c   1.000
_cell.angle_alpha   90.00
_cell.angle_beta   90.00
_cell.angle_gamma   90.00
#
_symmetry.space_group_name_H-M   'P 1'
#
loop_
_entity.id
_entity.type
_entity.pdbx_description
1 polymer ?
#
loop_
_entity_poly.entity_id
_entity_poly.type
_entity_poly.pdbx_seq_one_letter_code
_entity_poly.pdbx_strand_id
1 'polypeptide(L)'
;MKTLFFSTKKITSALAFTLMLIAVTAYSYGGERDLNVSYRTPEDINAFLQSHPVAHDAFSESYEFSYSDAPRLSSSYEPGSLSKSDLNSALHMLENIRYIAGLPADLKLSNDYNRMAQALHMLENIRYIAGLPADLKLSNDYTRMAQAASLVNYSNDSISHYPEFPSNISSKTAKSGMKACAESNLAWDSWQNTSLEHSILNVWMKDDSVSNIKALGHRRWILSPEMKRTGFGAVSGSRGTYNTMYVFDFGRKVKTNYQVAWPAQQMPVSYFPEGTPWSLSLGKVLNSEKIKVTLTRLSDNKVWNFSKKQADGAFYVNNDGYGQKGCIIFNPKNIGHCKSGDKFIVKVSGVGKEISYSVNFF
;
A
#
# COMPACT_ATOMS: atom_id res chain seq x y z
N MET A 1 2.89 13.84 66.74
CA MET A 1 1.58 14.40 66.37
C MET A 1 1.46 14.26 64.85
N LYS A 2 0.44 13.55 64.36
CA LYS A 2 0.28 13.11 62.96
C LYS A 2 0.07 14.31 62.02
N THR A 3 0.73 14.33 60.87
CA THR A 3 0.42 15.25 59.76
C THR A 3 -0.05 14.42 58.56
N LEU A 4 -1.28 14.71 58.12
CA LEU A 4 -2.03 14.01 57.07
C LEU A 4 -1.41 14.22 55.68
N PHE A 5 -1.32 13.13 54.92
CA PHE A 5 -1.20 13.15 53.47
C PHE A 5 -2.57 13.39 52.83
N PHE A 6 -2.68 14.38 51.94
CA PHE A 6 -3.82 14.52 51.03
C PHE A 6 -3.58 13.68 49.78
N SER A 7 -4.42 12.65 49.58
CA SER A 7 -4.56 11.91 48.33
C SER A 7 -5.81 12.43 47.61
N THR A 8 -5.63 13.05 46.44
CA THR A 8 -6.72 13.34 45.51
C THR A 8 -6.95 12.13 44.61
N LYS A 9 -7.86 11.25 45.04
CA LYS A 9 -8.40 10.20 44.16
C LYS A 9 -9.31 10.83 43.10
N LYS A 10 -8.96 10.58 41.84
CA LYS A 10 -9.79 10.81 40.66
C LYS A 10 -11.09 10.02 40.79
N ILE A 11 -12.20 10.70 40.54
CA ILE A 11 -13.54 10.11 40.42
C ILE A 11 -13.59 9.42 39.05
N THR A 12 -13.55 8.09 39.04
CA THR A 12 -13.91 7.28 37.88
C THR A 12 -15.43 7.19 37.83
N SER A 13 -16.01 7.80 36.80
CA SER A 13 -17.40 7.59 36.39
C SER A 13 -17.54 6.17 35.84
N ALA A 14 -17.92 5.24 36.71
CA ALA A 14 -18.38 3.93 36.34
C ALA A 14 -19.73 4.06 35.62
N LEU A 15 -19.75 3.79 34.31
CA LEU A 15 -21.00 3.52 33.62
C LEU A 15 -21.40 2.07 33.97
N ALA A 16 -22.27 1.96 34.96
CA ALA A 16 -22.81 0.69 35.44
C ALA A 16 -23.69 0.04 34.35
N PHE A 17 -23.19 -1.02 33.73
CA PHE A 17 -24.04 -2.00 33.05
C PHE A 17 -24.67 -2.89 34.13
N THR A 18 -25.80 -2.44 34.66
CA THR A 18 -26.58 -3.20 35.63
C THR A 18 -27.29 -4.32 34.89
N LEU A 19 -26.83 -5.56 35.11
CA LEU A 19 -27.52 -6.78 34.70
C LEU A 19 -28.85 -6.85 35.48
N MET A 20 -29.96 -6.46 34.85
CA MET A 20 -31.28 -6.62 35.45
C MET A 20 -31.72 -8.07 35.25
N LEU A 21 -31.50 -8.91 36.26
CA LEU A 21 -32.07 -10.25 36.37
C LEU A 21 -33.59 -10.10 36.51
N ILE A 22 -34.34 -10.28 35.43
CA ILE A 22 -35.80 -10.41 35.50
C ILE A 22 -36.12 -11.90 35.56
N ALA A 23 -36.73 -12.29 36.67
CA ALA A 23 -37.27 -13.62 36.88
C ALA A 23 -38.26 -13.98 35.76
N VAL A 24 -38.08 -15.17 35.19
CA VAL A 24 -38.91 -15.74 34.14
C VAL A 24 -40.33 -15.93 34.65
N THR A 25 -41.27 -15.14 34.14
CA THR A 25 -42.62 -15.62 33.85
C THR A 25 -42.70 -15.82 32.35
N ALA A 26 -42.96 -17.05 31.91
CA ALA A 26 -43.12 -17.43 30.52
C ALA A 26 -44.28 -16.64 29.87
N TYR A 27 -43.96 -15.47 29.31
CA TYR A 27 -44.73 -14.88 28.24
C TYR A 27 -44.02 -15.25 26.94
N SER A 28 -44.68 -16.05 26.13
CA SER A 28 -44.36 -16.18 24.72
C SER A 28 -44.56 -14.80 24.08
N TYR A 29 -43.53 -13.97 24.08
CA TYR A 29 -43.47 -12.77 23.25
C TYR A 29 -43.33 -13.25 21.81
N GLY A 30 -44.46 -13.56 21.18
CA GLY A 30 -44.57 -13.60 19.74
C GLY A 30 -44.39 -12.18 19.24
N GLY A 31 -43.14 -11.73 19.09
CA GLY A 31 -42.84 -10.44 18.51
C GLY A 31 -43.43 -10.34 17.11
N GLU A 32 -44.03 -9.19 16.79
CA GLU A 32 -44.53 -8.87 15.46
C GLU A 32 -43.46 -9.16 14.41
N ARG A 33 -43.81 -9.95 13.40
CA ARG A 33 -42.91 -10.41 12.33
C ARG A 33 -42.74 -9.35 11.22
N ASP A 34 -42.72 -8.07 11.58
CA ASP A 34 -42.72 -6.97 10.62
C ASP A 34 -41.31 -6.55 10.17
N LEU A 35 -40.27 -7.11 10.80
CA LEU A 35 -38.88 -6.90 10.39
C LEU A 35 -38.37 -8.08 9.56
N ASN A 36 -37.78 -7.79 8.41
CA ASN A 36 -37.19 -8.78 7.50
C ASN A 36 -35.79 -9.26 7.96
N VAL A 37 -35.71 -9.75 9.20
CA VAL A 37 -34.50 -10.33 9.80
C VAL A 37 -34.87 -11.59 10.60
N SER A 38 -33.90 -12.47 10.82
CA SER A 38 -34.15 -13.70 11.58
C SER A 38 -34.34 -13.39 13.06
N TYR A 39 -35.43 -13.86 13.65
CA TYR A 39 -35.60 -13.84 15.11
C TYR A 39 -34.64 -14.83 15.79
N ARG A 40 -34.03 -14.41 16.90
CA ARG A 40 -33.15 -15.24 17.75
C ARG A 40 -33.65 -15.14 19.18
N THR A 41 -33.73 -16.27 19.88
CA THR A 41 -34.06 -16.24 21.31
C THR A 41 -32.87 -15.71 22.11
N PRO A 42 -33.09 -15.17 23.32
CA PRO A 42 -32.00 -14.84 24.24
C PRO A 42 -31.04 -16.02 24.47
N GLU A 43 -31.56 -17.25 24.53
CA GLU A 43 -30.78 -18.47 24.67
C GLU A 43 -29.88 -18.72 23.46
N ASP A 44 -30.41 -18.56 22.24
CA ASP A 44 -29.64 -18.69 20.99
C ASP A 44 -28.52 -17.65 20.91
N ILE A 45 -28.83 -16.40 21.28
CA ILE A 45 -27.85 -15.31 21.31
C ILE A 45 -26.74 -15.64 22.30
N ASN A 46 -27.09 -16.03 23.53
CA ASN A 46 -26.10 -16.35 24.56
C ASN A 46 -25.19 -17.52 24.15
N ALA A 47 -25.75 -18.57 23.54
CA ALA A 47 -24.96 -19.68 23.00
C ALA A 47 -24.04 -19.24 21.84
N PHE A 48 -24.51 -18.35 20.97
CA PHE A 48 -23.70 -17.81 19.87
C PHE A 48 -22.51 -16.97 20.38
N LEU A 49 -22.75 -16.07 21.34
CA LEU A 49 -21.69 -15.25 21.94
C LEU A 49 -20.61 -16.09 22.63
N GLN A 50 -21.00 -17.18 23.30
CA GLN A 50 -20.06 -18.09 23.95
C GLN A 50 -19.19 -18.86 22.95
N SER A 51 -19.72 -19.17 21.76
CA SER A 51 -18.97 -19.86 20.70
C SER A 51 -18.09 -18.92 19.85
N HIS A 52 -18.30 -17.60 19.93
CA HIS A 52 -17.51 -16.57 19.25
C HIS A 52 -16.91 -15.59 20.27
N PRO A 53 -15.95 -16.06 21.10
CA PRO A 53 -15.41 -15.27 22.19
C PRO A 53 -14.61 -14.08 21.66
N VAL A 54 -14.84 -12.93 22.28
CA VAL A 54 -14.09 -11.68 22.08
C VAL A 54 -13.05 -11.59 23.18
N ALA A 55 -11.87 -11.03 22.89
CA ALA A 55 -10.85 -10.79 23.91
C ALA A 55 -11.46 -10.05 25.12
N HIS A 56 -11.20 -10.58 26.32
CA HIS A 56 -11.85 -10.16 27.56
C HIS A 56 -11.67 -8.67 27.91
N ASP A 57 -10.62 -8.08 27.36
CA ASP A 57 -10.15 -6.73 27.55
C ASP A 57 -10.26 -5.89 26.27
N ALA A 58 -10.91 -6.38 25.20
CA ALA A 58 -11.03 -5.69 23.90
C ALA A 58 -11.67 -4.30 23.96
N PHE A 59 -12.37 -3.99 25.06
CA PHE A 59 -13.01 -2.70 25.31
C PHE A 59 -12.31 -1.87 26.39
N SER A 60 -11.19 -2.38 26.93
CA SER A 60 -10.38 -1.66 27.91
C SER A 60 -9.50 -0.63 27.22
N GLU A 61 -9.31 0.52 27.86
CA GLU A 61 -8.25 1.48 27.47
C GLU A 61 -6.84 0.88 27.60
N SER A 62 -6.70 -0.22 28.34
CA SER A 62 -5.45 -0.96 28.51
C SER A 62 -5.29 -2.16 27.57
N TYR A 63 -6.15 -2.30 26.55
CA TYR A 63 -6.06 -3.40 25.60
C TYR A 63 -4.73 -3.34 24.84
N GLU A 64 -3.99 -4.46 24.85
CA GLU A 64 -2.78 -4.61 24.03
C GLU A 64 -3.02 -5.68 22.98
N PHE A 65 -3.05 -5.25 21.72
CA PHE A 65 -3.04 -6.18 20.60
C PHE A 65 -1.63 -6.73 20.39
N SER A 66 -1.54 -7.87 19.73
CA SER A 66 -0.30 -8.57 19.42
C SER A 66 -0.09 -8.70 17.92
N TYR A 67 1.17 -8.87 17.53
CA TYR A 67 1.58 -9.05 16.14
C TYR A 67 1.91 -10.52 15.86
N SER A 68 1.52 -11.01 14.69
CA SER A 68 2.13 -12.22 14.10
C SER A 68 3.51 -11.88 13.55
N ASP A 69 3.62 -10.77 12.82
CA ASP A 69 4.88 -10.17 12.40
C ASP A 69 4.96 -8.74 12.95
N ALA A 70 5.93 -8.47 13.82
CA ALA A 70 6.06 -7.12 14.39
C ALA A 70 6.40 -6.10 13.27
N PRO A 71 5.84 -4.88 13.31
CA PRO A 71 6.20 -3.84 12.38
C PRO A 71 7.68 -3.49 12.55
N ARG A 72 8.36 -3.25 11.43
CA ARG A 72 9.72 -2.68 11.45
C ARG A 72 9.57 -1.18 11.34
N LEU A 73 10.03 -0.45 12.36
CA LEU A 73 9.89 1.02 12.45
C LEU A 73 11.20 1.76 12.17
N SER A 74 12.24 1.06 11.69
CA SER A 74 13.54 1.63 11.38
C SER A 74 14.20 0.93 10.19
N SER A 75 15.05 1.66 9.46
CA SER A 75 15.86 1.18 8.31
C SER A 75 15.09 0.79 7.04
N SER A 76 13.99 0.03 7.16
CA SER A 76 13.02 -0.27 6.10
C SER A 76 11.67 -0.53 6.76
N TYR A 77 10.73 0.41 6.62
CA TYR A 77 9.44 0.33 7.30
C TYR A 77 8.61 -0.81 6.74
N GLU A 78 8.16 -1.69 7.61
CA GLU A 78 7.29 -2.81 7.24
C GLU A 78 6.11 -2.84 8.18
N PRO A 79 4.87 -2.95 7.67
CA PRO A 79 3.66 -2.76 8.46
C PRO A 79 3.44 -3.84 9.53
N GLY A 80 4.16 -4.97 9.43
CA GLY A 80 3.90 -6.15 10.25
C GLY A 80 2.53 -6.76 9.92
N SER A 81 2.04 -7.64 10.77
CA SER A 81 0.71 -8.24 10.65
C SER A 81 0.15 -8.48 12.04
N LEU A 82 -1.13 -8.19 12.25
CA LEU A 82 -1.80 -8.51 13.52
C LEU A 82 -1.80 -10.03 13.74
N SER A 83 -1.77 -10.43 15.01
CA SER A 83 -1.90 -11.84 15.37
C SER A 83 -3.24 -12.40 14.89
N LYS A 84 -3.27 -13.72 14.67
CA LYS A 84 -4.54 -14.41 14.38
C LYS A 84 -5.55 -14.24 15.51
N SER A 85 -5.11 -14.18 16.76
CA SER A 85 -5.98 -13.97 17.93
C SER A 85 -6.68 -12.61 17.88
N ASP A 86 -5.95 -11.54 17.57
CA ASP A 86 -6.52 -10.20 17.48
C ASP A 86 -7.48 -10.06 16.30
N LEU A 87 -7.10 -10.62 15.14
CA LEU A 87 -7.97 -10.65 13.96
C LEU A 87 -9.25 -11.47 14.21
N ASN A 88 -9.15 -12.62 14.87
CA ASN A 88 -10.30 -13.45 15.21
C ASN A 88 -11.20 -12.77 16.25
N SER A 89 -10.63 -12.09 17.25
CA SER A 89 -11.39 -11.31 18.24
C SER A 89 -12.26 -10.24 17.57
N ALA A 90 -11.69 -9.50 16.61
CA ALA A 90 -12.42 -8.52 15.83
C ALA A 90 -13.47 -9.15 14.89
N LEU A 91 -13.17 -10.30 14.27
CA LEU A 91 -14.12 -11.05 13.46
C LEU A 91 -15.32 -11.51 14.29
N HIS A 92 -15.08 -12.15 15.43
CA HIS A 92 -16.10 -12.63 16.35
C HIS A 92 -16.98 -11.49 16.86
N MET A 93 -16.42 -10.31 17.12
CA MET A 93 -17.22 -9.14 17.48
C MET A 93 -18.24 -8.78 16.38
N LEU A 94 -17.79 -8.75 15.13
CA LEU A 94 -18.66 -8.42 14.00
C LEU A 94 -19.71 -9.50 13.75
N GLU A 95 -19.36 -10.78 13.93
CA GLU A 95 -20.29 -11.90 13.87
C GLU A 95 -21.34 -11.82 14.98
N ASN A 96 -20.92 -11.51 16.21
CA ASN A 96 -21.81 -11.30 17.36
C ASN A 96 -22.83 -10.19 17.10
N ILE A 97 -22.39 -9.02 16.61
CA ILE A 97 -23.28 -7.90 16.25
C ILE A 97 -24.29 -8.31 15.18
N ARG A 98 -23.83 -8.99 14.12
CA ARG A 98 -24.69 -9.42 13.01
C ARG A 98 -25.71 -10.48 13.46
N TYR A 99 -25.29 -11.43 14.29
CA TYR A 99 -26.16 -12.47 14.81
C TYR A 99 -27.27 -11.89 15.70
N ILE A 100 -26.93 -10.96 16.60
CA ILE A 100 -27.90 -10.22 17.43
C ILE A 100 -28.89 -9.45 16.55
N ALA A 101 -28.42 -8.84 15.46
CA ALA A 101 -29.26 -8.12 14.50
C ALA A 101 -30.10 -9.02 13.57
N GLY A 102 -30.03 -10.36 13.74
CA GLY A 102 -30.77 -11.31 12.90
C GLY A 102 -30.23 -11.46 11.47
N LEU A 103 -28.97 -11.05 11.24
CA LEU A 103 -28.26 -11.13 9.95
C LEU A 103 -27.35 -12.37 9.88
N PRO A 104 -26.95 -12.81 8.67
CA PRO A 104 -25.94 -13.87 8.52
C PRO A 104 -24.59 -13.46 9.14
N ALA A 105 -24.06 -14.31 10.01
CA ALA A 105 -22.81 -14.10 10.76
C ALA A 105 -21.70 -15.07 10.32
N ASP A 106 -21.76 -15.56 9.08
CA ASP A 106 -20.80 -16.48 8.45
C ASP A 106 -19.62 -15.70 7.83
N LEU A 107 -19.01 -14.82 8.62
CA LEU A 107 -17.90 -14.02 8.15
C LEU A 107 -16.61 -14.84 8.13
N LYS A 108 -15.66 -14.42 7.31
CA LYS A 108 -14.35 -15.05 7.22
C LYS A 108 -13.29 -13.98 7.10
N LEU A 109 -12.23 -14.13 7.87
CA LEU A 109 -11.00 -13.41 7.60
C LEU A 109 -10.46 -13.86 6.25
N SER A 110 -10.06 -12.88 5.44
CA SER A 110 -9.24 -13.16 4.27
C SER A 110 -7.87 -12.54 4.51
N ASN A 111 -6.89 -13.42 4.69
CA ASN A 111 -5.48 -13.02 4.78
C ASN A 111 -5.06 -12.22 3.53
N ASP A 112 -5.63 -12.55 2.37
CA ASP A 112 -5.38 -11.82 1.13
C ASP A 112 -5.92 -10.39 1.20
N TYR A 113 -7.15 -10.16 1.67
CA TYR A 113 -7.68 -8.80 1.84
C TYR A 113 -6.90 -7.99 2.88
N ASN A 114 -6.43 -8.61 3.97
CA ASN A 114 -5.59 -7.94 4.97
C ASN A 114 -4.26 -7.48 4.36
N ARG A 115 -3.58 -8.36 3.61
CA ARG A 115 -2.34 -8.03 2.88
C ARG A 115 -2.57 -6.95 1.82
N MET A 116 -3.67 -7.03 1.08
CA MET A 116 -4.02 -6.01 0.08
C MET A 116 -4.31 -4.65 0.71
N ALA A 117 -4.92 -4.61 1.89
CA ALA A 117 -5.15 -3.37 2.63
C ALA A 117 -3.83 -2.74 3.09
N GLN A 118 -2.88 -3.55 3.60
CA GLN A 118 -1.54 -3.09 3.97
C GLN A 118 -0.77 -2.53 2.76
N ALA A 119 -0.77 -3.26 1.65
CA ALA A 119 -0.17 -2.82 0.39
C ALA A 119 -0.82 -1.51 -0.14
N LEU A 120 -2.15 -1.39 -0.04
CA LEU A 120 -2.86 -0.16 -0.41
C LEU A 120 -2.44 1.02 0.47
N HIS A 121 -2.31 0.83 1.78
CA HIS A 121 -1.84 1.88 2.69
C HIS A 121 -0.39 2.29 2.41
N MET A 122 0.50 1.34 2.10
CA MET A 122 1.87 1.67 1.69
C MET A 122 1.88 2.54 0.43
N LEU A 123 1.03 2.20 -0.54
CA LEU A 123 0.89 2.95 -1.79
C LEU A 123 0.31 4.36 -1.54
N GLU A 124 -0.68 4.50 -0.66
CA GLU A 124 -1.21 5.79 -0.23
C GLU A 124 -0.13 6.65 0.44
N ASN A 125 0.71 6.06 1.30
CA ASN A 125 1.85 6.77 1.92
C ASN A 125 2.85 7.25 0.86
N ILE A 126 3.24 6.40 -0.09
CA ILE A 126 4.13 6.76 -1.20
C ILE A 126 3.55 7.95 -1.99
N ARG A 127 2.26 7.90 -2.30
CA ARG A 127 1.58 8.97 -3.05
C ARG A 127 1.50 10.26 -2.24
N TYR A 128 1.18 10.17 -0.95
CA TYR A 128 1.18 11.31 -0.04
C TYR A 128 2.55 11.99 0.02
N ILE A 129 3.62 11.20 0.22
CA ILE A 129 5.02 11.68 0.22
C ILE A 129 5.34 12.40 -1.08
N ALA A 130 4.90 11.86 -2.23
CA ALA A 130 5.10 12.47 -3.54
C ALA A 130 4.21 13.70 -3.82
N GLY A 131 3.36 14.13 -2.88
CA GLY A 131 2.45 15.27 -3.02
C GLY A 131 1.20 14.97 -3.85
N LEU A 132 0.82 13.70 -3.97
CA LEU A 132 -0.38 13.23 -4.68
C LEU A 132 -1.51 12.91 -3.69
N PRO A 133 -2.78 12.90 -4.15
CA PRO A 133 -3.89 12.41 -3.34
C PRO A 133 -3.68 10.96 -2.85
N ALA A 134 -3.86 10.78 -1.54
CA ALA A 134 -3.82 9.51 -0.81
C ALA A 134 -5.26 9.05 -0.50
N ASP A 135 -6.03 8.83 -1.56
CA ASP A 135 -7.44 8.43 -1.54
C ASP A 135 -7.69 7.24 -2.47
N LEU A 136 -6.68 6.38 -2.64
CA LEU A 136 -6.78 5.22 -3.51
C LEU A 136 -7.78 4.22 -2.95
N LYS A 137 -8.45 3.49 -3.85
CA LYS A 137 -9.39 2.44 -3.48
C LYS A 137 -9.01 1.12 -4.14
N LEU A 138 -9.14 0.05 -3.39
CA LEU A 138 -9.08 -1.29 -3.96
C LEU A 138 -10.33 -1.51 -4.82
N SER A 139 -10.12 -1.97 -6.06
CA SER A 139 -11.19 -2.39 -6.96
C SER A 139 -11.24 -3.91 -6.99
N ASN A 140 -12.41 -4.50 -6.73
CA ASN A 140 -12.60 -5.94 -6.80
C ASN A 140 -12.31 -6.48 -8.21
N ASP A 141 -12.66 -5.71 -9.25
CA ASP A 141 -12.39 -6.10 -10.64
C ASP A 141 -10.90 -6.10 -10.95
N TYR A 142 -10.19 -5.04 -10.55
CA TYR A 142 -8.74 -4.95 -10.75
C TYR A 142 -7.98 -5.99 -9.93
N THR A 143 -8.48 -6.34 -8.74
CA THR A 143 -7.90 -7.39 -7.90
C THR A 143 -8.05 -8.76 -8.55
N ARG A 144 -9.25 -9.10 -9.07
CA ARG A 144 -9.42 -10.35 -9.83
C ARG A 144 -8.55 -10.40 -11.08
N MET A 145 -8.44 -9.27 -11.78
CA MET A 145 -7.59 -9.14 -12.98
C MET A 145 -6.10 -9.33 -12.65
N ALA A 146 -5.60 -8.64 -11.62
CA ALA A 146 -4.22 -8.77 -11.16
C ALA A 146 -3.91 -10.19 -10.66
N GLN A 147 -4.82 -10.82 -9.92
CA GLN A 147 -4.66 -12.22 -9.50
C GLN A 147 -4.59 -13.18 -10.70
N ALA A 148 -5.42 -12.97 -11.72
CA ALA A 148 -5.36 -13.76 -12.95
C ALA A 148 -4.04 -13.54 -13.71
N ALA A 149 -3.51 -12.32 -13.74
CA ALA A 149 -2.20 -12.01 -14.36
C ALA A 149 -1.05 -12.71 -13.63
N SER A 150 -1.02 -12.67 -12.30
CA SER A 150 -0.03 -13.43 -11.52
C SER A 150 -0.10 -14.93 -11.81
N LEU A 151 -1.31 -15.49 -11.93
CA LEU A 151 -1.49 -16.91 -12.26
C LEU A 151 -1.04 -17.24 -13.69
N VAL A 152 -1.33 -16.38 -14.67
CA VAL A 152 -0.90 -16.58 -16.08
C VAL A 152 0.63 -16.62 -16.16
N ASN A 153 1.33 -15.64 -15.58
CA ASN A 153 2.78 -15.60 -15.60
C ASN A 153 3.40 -16.77 -14.81
N TYR A 154 2.85 -17.11 -13.63
CA TYR A 154 3.27 -18.28 -12.86
C TYR A 154 3.11 -19.59 -13.65
N SER A 155 1.98 -19.76 -14.35
CA SER A 155 1.70 -20.93 -15.19
C SER A 155 2.69 -21.08 -16.34
N ASN A 156 3.11 -19.96 -16.93
CA ASN A 156 4.05 -19.92 -18.05
C ASN A 156 5.53 -19.94 -17.60
N ASP A 157 5.81 -20.00 -16.30
CA ASP A 157 7.17 -19.99 -15.75
C ASP A 157 8.02 -18.81 -16.26
N SER A 158 7.36 -17.66 -16.48
CA SER A 158 7.97 -16.48 -17.08
C SER A 158 7.20 -15.22 -16.73
N ILE A 159 7.87 -14.08 -16.73
CA ILE A 159 7.27 -12.76 -16.52
C ILE A 159 7.18 -12.03 -17.85
N SER A 160 5.95 -11.72 -18.30
CA SER A 160 5.72 -10.98 -19.54
C SER A 160 4.49 -10.10 -19.44
N HIS A 161 4.55 -8.91 -20.04
CA HIS A 161 3.36 -8.09 -20.28
C HIS A 161 2.48 -8.65 -21.41
N TYR A 162 3.03 -9.53 -22.25
CA TYR A 162 2.35 -10.20 -23.36
C TYR A 162 2.64 -11.71 -23.29
N PRO A 163 2.17 -12.40 -22.23
CA PRO A 163 2.45 -13.82 -22.06
C PRO A 163 1.74 -14.65 -23.12
N GLU A 164 2.28 -15.83 -23.42
CA GLU A 164 1.57 -16.82 -24.24
C GLU A 164 0.32 -17.33 -23.52
N PHE A 165 -0.62 -17.91 -24.26
CA PHE A 165 -1.84 -18.44 -23.68
C PHE A 165 -1.54 -19.72 -22.87
N PRO A 166 -1.74 -19.74 -21.54
CA PRO A 166 -1.46 -20.91 -20.72
C PRO A 166 -2.50 -22.02 -20.97
N SER A 167 -2.03 -23.25 -21.21
CA SER A 167 -2.88 -24.43 -21.48
C SER A 167 -3.48 -25.05 -20.22
N ASN A 168 -2.92 -24.74 -19.04
CA ASN A 168 -3.23 -25.38 -17.76
C ASN A 168 -4.23 -24.61 -16.88
N ILE A 169 -4.82 -23.52 -17.37
CA ILE A 169 -5.83 -22.74 -16.64
C ILE A 169 -7.05 -22.46 -17.53
N SER A 170 -8.18 -22.09 -16.91
CA SER A 170 -9.41 -21.83 -17.66
C SER A 170 -9.22 -20.71 -18.69
N SER A 171 -9.85 -20.84 -19.86
CA SER A 171 -9.73 -19.86 -20.95
C SER A 171 -10.21 -18.46 -20.56
N LYS A 172 -11.21 -18.37 -19.69
CA LYS A 172 -11.70 -17.11 -19.11
C LYS A 172 -10.62 -16.44 -18.24
N THR A 173 -9.99 -17.20 -17.35
CA THR A 173 -8.90 -16.71 -16.50
C THR A 173 -7.68 -16.31 -17.32
N ALA A 174 -7.29 -17.13 -18.30
CA ALA A 174 -6.19 -16.84 -19.21
C ALA A 174 -6.40 -15.51 -19.95
N LYS A 175 -7.54 -15.33 -20.62
CA LYS A 175 -7.85 -14.08 -21.34
C LYS A 175 -7.85 -12.85 -20.43
N SER A 176 -8.46 -12.96 -19.25
CA SER A 176 -8.49 -11.87 -18.27
C SER A 176 -7.09 -11.54 -17.73
N GLY A 177 -6.29 -12.56 -17.43
CA GLY A 177 -4.94 -12.41 -16.90
C GLY A 177 -3.96 -11.88 -17.93
N MET A 178 -3.99 -12.37 -19.17
CA MET A 178 -3.17 -11.84 -20.28
C MET A 178 -3.46 -10.36 -20.53
N LYS A 179 -4.74 -9.95 -20.54
CA LYS A 179 -5.11 -8.53 -20.64
C LYS A 179 -4.52 -7.74 -19.47
N ALA A 180 -4.71 -8.24 -18.25
CA ALA A 180 -4.23 -7.58 -17.05
C ALA A 180 -2.69 -7.48 -16.99
N CYS A 181 -1.94 -8.43 -17.58
CA CYS A 181 -0.48 -8.35 -17.69
C CYS A 181 -0.04 -7.10 -18.45
N ALA A 182 -0.76 -6.70 -19.50
CA ALA A 182 -0.45 -5.50 -20.29
C ALA A 182 -0.84 -4.17 -19.59
N GLU A 183 -1.65 -4.25 -18.53
CA GLU A 183 -2.27 -3.10 -17.82
C GLU A 183 -1.74 -2.94 -16.38
N SER A 184 -0.72 -3.73 -16.01
CA SER A 184 -0.22 -3.87 -14.64
C SER A 184 1.28 -3.70 -14.57
N ASN A 185 1.76 -3.31 -13.38
CA ASN A 185 3.13 -3.58 -12.97
C ASN A 185 3.24 -5.06 -12.60
N LEU A 186 4.31 -5.72 -13.07
CA LEU A 186 4.58 -7.12 -12.82
C LEU A 186 5.89 -7.25 -12.05
N ALA A 187 5.97 -8.21 -11.14
CA ALA A 187 7.19 -8.55 -10.42
C ALA A 187 7.33 -10.07 -10.33
N TRP A 188 8.57 -10.54 -10.39
CA TRP A 188 8.94 -11.91 -10.15
C TRP A 188 10.18 -11.96 -9.27
N ASP A 189 10.12 -12.81 -8.25
CA ASP A 189 11.24 -13.16 -7.40
C ASP A 189 11.39 -14.68 -7.38
N SER A 190 12.63 -15.17 -7.36
CA SER A 190 12.92 -16.61 -7.39
C SER A 190 12.57 -17.33 -6.09
N TRP A 191 12.32 -16.60 -5.00
CA TRP A 191 11.91 -17.16 -3.71
C TRP A 191 10.39 -17.05 -3.48
N GLN A 192 9.90 -17.88 -2.56
CA GLN A 192 8.49 -17.92 -2.21
C GLN A 192 8.10 -16.81 -1.23
N ASN A 193 6.84 -16.42 -1.31
CA ASN A 193 6.15 -15.54 -0.36
C ASN A 193 6.71 -14.11 -0.30
N THR A 194 7.23 -13.56 -1.42
CA THR A 194 7.52 -12.12 -1.50
C THR A 194 6.25 -11.32 -1.21
N SER A 195 6.35 -10.37 -0.28
CA SER A 195 5.25 -9.46 0.07
C SER A 195 4.94 -8.48 -1.06
N LEU A 196 3.70 -7.97 -1.10
CA LEU A 196 3.32 -6.95 -2.09
C LEU A 196 4.06 -5.65 -1.80
N GLU A 197 4.29 -5.35 -0.53
CA GLU A 197 5.05 -4.20 -0.02
C GLU A 197 6.49 -4.21 -0.54
N HIS A 198 7.14 -5.39 -0.53
CA HIS A 198 8.47 -5.56 -1.10
C HIS A 198 8.47 -5.26 -2.61
N SER A 199 7.51 -5.82 -3.36
CA SER A 199 7.37 -5.54 -4.79
C SER A 199 7.06 -4.07 -5.07
N ILE A 200 6.22 -3.42 -4.25
CA ILE A 200 5.92 -1.99 -4.37
C ILE A 200 7.19 -1.16 -4.20
N LEU A 201 7.94 -1.36 -3.12
CA LEU A 201 9.04 -0.47 -2.78
C LEU A 201 10.35 -0.83 -3.47
N ASN A 202 10.78 -2.08 -3.34
CA ASN A 202 12.12 -2.52 -3.75
C ASN A 202 12.18 -2.94 -5.22
N VAL A 203 11.04 -3.21 -5.85
CA VAL A 203 10.98 -3.57 -7.28
C VAL A 203 10.41 -2.41 -8.09
N TRP A 204 9.16 -2.02 -7.86
CA TRP A 204 8.44 -1.07 -8.71
C TRP A 204 8.77 0.41 -8.45
N MET A 205 8.90 0.83 -7.19
CA MET A 205 9.31 2.20 -6.87
C MET A 205 10.81 2.39 -7.03
N LYS A 206 11.62 1.39 -6.67
CA LYS A 206 13.07 1.44 -6.90
C LYS A 206 13.39 1.46 -8.40
N ASP A 207 12.88 0.50 -9.16
CA ASP A 207 12.94 0.40 -10.63
C ASP A 207 14.34 0.66 -11.23
N ASP A 208 15.39 0.25 -10.51
CA ASP A 208 16.78 0.57 -10.81
C ASP A 208 17.48 -0.45 -11.72
N SER A 209 16.77 -1.50 -12.12
CA SER A 209 17.30 -2.53 -13.01
C SER A 209 17.75 -1.94 -14.35
N VAL A 210 18.74 -2.58 -14.98
CA VAL A 210 19.34 -2.11 -16.24
C VAL A 210 18.30 -1.97 -17.36
N SER A 211 17.27 -2.82 -17.39
CA SER A 211 16.19 -2.76 -18.37
C SER A 211 15.18 -1.64 -18.10
N ASN A 212 15.02 -1.23 -16.84
CA ASN A 212 13.91 -0.34 -16.44
C ASN A 212 14.36 1.10 -16.15
N ILE A 213 15.59 1.31 -15.69
CA ILE A 213 16.09 2.62 -15.22
C ILE A 213 15.92 3.75 -16.24
N LYS A 214 15.88 3.43 -17.53
CA LYS A 214 15.70 4.40 -18.62
C LYS A 214 14.27 4.96 -18.73
N ALA A 215 13.29 4.23 -18.21
CA ALA A 215 11.87 4.57 -18.30
C ALA A 215 11.25 4.86 -16.92
N LEU A 216 11.68 4.11 -15.90
CA LEU A 216 11.04 4.04 -14.57
C LEU A 216 9.52 3.81 -14.66
N GLY A 217 9.13 2.92 -15.57
CA GLY A 217 7.73 2.72 -15.95
C GLY A 217 6.86 2.33 -14.76
N HIS A 218 7.35 1.43 -13.90
CA HIS A 218 6.59 0.93 -12.76
C HIS A 218 6.32 2.04 -11.74
N ARG A 219 7.36 2.79 -11.38
CA ARG A 219 7.28 3.95 -10.47
C ARG A 219 6.32 5.00 -10.99
N ARG A 220 6.43 5.33 -12.28
CA ARG A 220 5.65 6.41 -12.89
C ARG A 220 4.16 6.04 -13.00
N TRP A 221 3.84 4.76 -13.17
CA TRP A 221 2.47 4.28 -13.07
C TRP A 221 1.91 4.38 -11.65
N ILE A 222 2.67 3.97 -10.63
CA ILE A 222 2.31 4.12 -9.21
C ILE A 222 2.05 5.60 -8.84
N LEU A 223 2.90 6.49 -9.36
CA LEU A 223 2.83 7.94 -9.15
C LEU A 223 1.95 8.66 -10.19
N SER A 224 1.12 7.93 -10.94
CA SER A 224 0.20 8.55 -11.90
C SER A 224 -0.83 9.40 -11.16
N PRO A 225 -0.98 10.71 -11.48
CA PRO A 225 -1.98 11.56 -10.84
C PRO A 225 -3.42 11.16 -11.18
N GLU A 226 -3.64 10.53 -12.34
CA GLU A 226 -4.98 10.09 -12.78
C GLU A 226 -5.48 8.83 -12.06
N MET A 227 -4.60 8.18 -11.30
CA MET A 227 -4.93 6.98 -10.55
C MET A 227 -5.86 7.29 -9.36
N LYS A 228 -6.93 6.51 -9.26
CA LYS A 228 -7.92 6.53 -8.17
C LYS A 228 -8.17 5.14 -7.60
N ARG A 229 -7.94 4.09 -8.38
CA ARG A 229 -8.16 2.71 -7.98
C ARG A 229 -7.00 1.81 -8.40
N THR A 230 -6.80 0.74 -7.66
CA THR A 230 -5.84 -0.32 -7.99
C THR A 230 -6.40 -1.69 -7.61
N GLY A 231 -5.64 -2.74 -7.90
CA GLY A 231 -5.90 -4.09 -7.44
C GLY A 231 -4.60 -4.87 -7.44
N PHE A 232 -4.50 -5.85 -6.55
CA PHE A 232 -3.28 -6.65 -6.38
C PHE A 232 -3.55 -8.12 -6.65
N GLY A 233 -2.52 -8.83 -7.05
CA GLY A 233 -2.52 -10.28 -7.23
C GLY A 233 -1.17 -10.88 -6.87
N ALA A 234 -1.18 -12.09 -6.35
CA ALA A 234 0.03 -12.81 -5.96
C ALA A 234 -0.14 -14.32 -6.17
N VAL A 235 0.85 -14.97 -6.78
CA VAL A 235 0.96 -16.44 -6.80
C VAL A 235 2.38 -16.81 -6.40
N SER A 236 2.49 -17.68 -5.39
CA SER A 236 3.76 -18.13 -4.82
C SER A 236 3.80 -19.65 -4.83
N GLY A 237 4.94 -20.23 -5.21
CA GLY A 237 5.15 -21.68 -5.20
C GLY A 237 6.55 -22.08 -5.66
N SER A 238 6.72 -23.29 -6.19
CA SER A 238 8.04 -23.81 -6.58
C SER A 238 8.76 -22.99 -7.66
N ARG A 239 8.06 -22.11 -8.37
CA ARG A 239 8.59 -21.20 -9.40
C ARG A 239 8.89 -19.79 -8.89
N GLY A 240 8.91 -19.61 -7.57
CA GLY A 240 9.05 -18.31 -6.93
C GLY A 240 7.72 -17.59 -6.75
N THR A 241 7.77 -16.26 -6.62
CA THR A 241 6.61 -15.40 -6.36
C THR A 241 6.36 -14.45 -7.52
N TYR A 242 5.13 -14.41 -8.01
CA TYR A 242 4.66 -13.52 -9.07
C TYR A 242 3.65 -12.54 -8.51
N ASN A 243 4.06 -11.29 -8.38
CA ASN A 243 3.22 -10.21 -7.87
C ASN A 243 2.77 -9.30 -9.02
N THR A 244 1.50 -8.88 -8.96
CA THR A 244 0.89 -8.00 -9.95
C THR A 244 0.17 -6.86 -9.24
N MET A 245 0.34 -5.64 -9.75
CA MET A 245 -0.43 -4.47 -9.36
C MET A 245 -1.06 -3.85 -10.60
N TYR A 246 -2.38 -3.78 -10.64
CA TYR A 246 -3.09 -3.12 -11.72
C TYR A 246 -2.89 -1.60 -11.65
N VAL A 247 -2.41 -0.98 -12.73
CA VAL A 247 -2.01 0.44 -12.73
C VAL A 247 -2.65 1.28 -13.81
N PHE A 248 -3.33 0.70 -14.80
CA PHE A 248 -4.05 1.44 -15.85
C PHE A 248 -5.42 1.90 -15.37
N ASP A 249 -5.45 2.69 -14.30
CA ASP A 249 -6.64 3.41 -13.83
C ASP A 249 -6.48 4.91 -14.09
N PHE A 250 -7.45 5.46 -14.82
CA PHE A 250 -7.50 6.88 -15.21
C PHE A 250 -8.76 7.54 -14.62
N GLY A 251 -9.19 7.07 -13.46
CA GLY A 251 -10.47 7.45 -12.84
C GLY A 251 -10.49 8.87 -12.26
N ARG A 252 -9.32 9.50 -12.06
CA ARG A 252 -9.22 10.88 -11.57
C ARG A 252 -9.03 11.84 -12.73
N LYS A 253 -9.95 12.80 -12.84
CA LYS A 253 -9.80 13.96 -13.72
C LYS A 253 -8.72 14.89 -13.16
N VAL A 254 -7.64 15.05 -13.89
CA VAL A 254 -6.52 15.91 -13.53
C VAL A 254 -6.61 17.21 -14.33
N LYS A 255 -6.71 18.35 -13.64
CA LYS A 255 -6.87 19.67 -14.27
C LYS A 255 -5.55 20.38 -14.58
N THR A 256 -4.44 19.91 -14.02
CA THR A 256 -3.12 20.52 -14.13
C THR A 256 -2.05 19.44 -14.30
N ASN A 257 -0.96 19.78 -14.99
CA ASN A 257 0.20 18.90 -15.05
C ASN A 257 0.90 18.88 -13.69
N TYR A 258 0.79 17.76 -12.96
CA TYR A 258 1.57 17.54 -11.76
C TYR A 258 3.06 17.51 -12.09
N GLN A 259 3.85 18.14 -11.22
CA GLN A 259 5.30 17.96 -11.18
C GLN A 259 5.60 17.01 -10.03
N VAL A 260 5.93 15.76 -10.36
CA VAL A 260 6.10 14.70 -9.35
C VAL A 260 7.58 14.36 -9.25
N ALA A 261 8.19 14.70 -8.12
CA ALA A 261 9.58 14.37 -7.80
C ALA A 261 9.65 13.10 -6.94
N TRP A 262 10.64 12.25 -7.24
CA TRP A 262 11.03 11.14 -6.38
C TRP A 262 12.56 11.06 -6.35
N PRO A 263 13.24 11.23 -5.20
CA PRO A 263 12.68 11.48 -3.88
C PRO A 263 11.84 12.77 -3.83
N ALA A 264 10.85 12.79 -2.93
CA ALA A 264 10.06 13.99 -2.68
C ALA A 264 10.89 15.04 -1.91
N GLN A 265 10.38 16.28 -1.80
CA GLN A 265 11.09 17.33 -1.06
C GLN A 265 11.29 17.01 0.42
N GLN A 266 10.36 16.26 1.02
CA GLN A 266 10.49 15.65 2.34
C GLN A 266 10.41 14.14 2.14
N MET A 267 11.53 13.44 2.33
CA MET A 267 11.64 12.03 1.96
C MET A 267 12.02 11.18 3.19
N PRO A 268 11.11 10.33 3.70
CA PRO A 268 11.51 9.37 4.72
C PRO A 268 12.52 8.39 4.14
N VAL A 269 13.64 8.17 4.84
CA VAL A 269 14.68 7.25 4.35
C VAL A 269 14.18 5.82 4.16
N SER A 270 13.16 5.42 4.93
CA SER A 270 12.54 4.09 4.86
C SER A 270 11.78 3.82 3.56
N TYR A 271 11.41 4.87 2.82
CA TYR A 271 10.76 4.79 1.51
C TYR A 271 11.74 5.03 0.35
N PHE A 272 13.05 5.15 0.62
CA PHE A 272 14.08 5.38 -0.39
C PHE A 272 15.21 4.36 -0.29
N PRO A 273 15.00 3.12 -0.80
CA PRO A 273 16.05 2.09 -0.81
C PRO A 273 17.34 2.61 -1.45
N GLU A 274 18.49 2.11 -0.99
CA GLU A 274 19.78 2.48 -1.57
C GLU A 274 19.81 2.21 -3.08
N GLY A 275 20.39 3.13 -3.85
CA GLY A 275 20.52 3.02 -5.30
C GLY A 275 19.27 3.46 -6.08
N THR A 276 18.18 3.83 -5.39
CA THR A 276 16.96 4.35 -6.02
C THR A 276 17.30 5.55 -6.93
N PRO A 277 17.04 5.46 -8.26
CA PRO A 277 17.20 6.58 -9.18
C PRO A 277 16.34 7.76 -8.79
N TRP A 278 16.81 8.97 -9.05
CA TRP A 278 16.04 10.20 -8.89
C TRP A 278 15.22 10.46 -10.16
N SER A 279 14.02 11.03 -10.01
CA SER A 279 13.12 11.31 -11.12
C SER A 279 12.28 12.56 -10.90
N LEU A 280 11.98 13.28 -11.98
CA LEU A 280 11.05 14.41 -12.02
C LEU A 280 10.14 14.29 -13.24
N SER A 281 8.88 13.94 -13.02
CA SER A 281 7.82 13.92 -14.04
C SER A 281 7.20 15.32 -14.15
N LEU A 282 7.03 15.83 -15.38
CA LEU A 282 6.57 17.21 -15.62
C LEU A 282 5.24 17.30 -16.37
N GLY A 283 4.66 16.16 -16.80
CA GLY A 283 3.40 16.13 -17.54
C GLY A 283 3.44 16.76 -18.93
N LYS A 284 4.63 16.91 -19.53
CA LYS A 284 4.81 17.51 -20.86
C LYS A 284 6.01 16.92 -21.57
N VAL A 285 5.97 16.86 -22.89
CA VAL A 285 7.11 16.39 -23.70
C VAL A 285 8.31 17.32 -23.48
N LEU A 286 9.49 16.72 -23.28
CA LEU A 286 10.75 17.41 -23.02
C LEU A 286 11.71 17.24 -24.19
N ASN A 287 12.45 18.30 -24.52
CA ASN A 287 13.57 18.20 -25.45
C ASN A 287 14.84 17.80 -24.68
N SER A 288 15.25 16.55 -24.82
CA SER A 288 16.38 15.96 -24.08
C SER A 288 17.71 16.67 -24.31
N GLU A 289 17.92 17.33 -25.45
CA GLU A 289 19.14 18.10 -25.74
C GLU A 289 19.30 19.34 -24.84
N LYS A 290 18.18 19.87 -24.34
CA LYS A 290 18.17 21.11 -23.55
C LYS A 290 18.25 20.85 -22.05
N ILE A 291 17.89 19.64 -21.60
CA ILE A 291 17.77 19.35 -20.17
C ILE A 291 19.15 19.27 -19.54
N LYS A 292 19.32 20.01 -18.44
CA LYS A 292 20.46 19.88 -17.54
C LYS A 292 19.96 19.80 -16.10
N VAL A 293 20.56 18.92 -15.33
CA VAL A 293 20.29 18.75 -13.90
C VAL A 293 21.58 18.95 -13.12
N THR A 294 21.51 19.71 -12.04
CA THR A 294 22.55 19.80 -11.02
C THR A 294 21.97 19.34 -9.70
N LEU A 295 22.61 18.34 -9.08
CA LEU A 295 22.32 17.86 -7.73
C LEU A 295 23.47 18.28 -6.83
N THR A 296 23.17 18.96 -5.73
CA THR A 296 24.17 19.38 -4.74
C THR A 296 23.81 18.81 -3.37
N ARG A 297 24.71 18.04 -2.75
CA ARG A 297 24.57 17.63 -1.35
C ARG A 297 25.11 18.74 -0.44
N LEU A 298 24.33 19.16 0.54
CA LEU A 298 24.67 20.32 1.36
C LEU A 298 25.68 20.03 2.46
N SER A 299 25.81 18.79 2.91
CA SER A 299 26.73 18.42 4.00
C SER A 299 28.19 18.55 3.61
N ASP A 300 28.53 18.33 2.34
CA ASP A 300 29.91 18.32 1.82
C ASP A 300 30.08 19.13 0.53
N ASN A 301 29.04 19.85 0.10
CA ASN A 301 28.99 20.59 -1.17
C ASN A 301 29.32 19.74 -2.41
N LYS A 302 29.17 18.42 -2.34
CA LYS A 302 29.40 17.55 -3.50
C LYS A 302 28.34 17.82 -4.57
N VAL A 303 28.79 17.97 -5.81
CA VAL A 303 27.94 18.30 -6.97
C VAL A 303 27.98 17.17 -8.00
N TRP A 304 26.83 16.81 -8.53
CA TRP A 304 26.66 15.95 -9.69
C TRP A 304 25.92 16.71 -10.78
N ASN A 305 26.42 16.63 -12.01
CA ASN A 305 25.83 17.27 -13.18
C ASN A 305 25.37 16.23 -14.19
N PHE A 306 24.20 16.45 -14.78
CA PHE A 306 23.61 15.55 -15.76
C PHE A 306 23.09 16.32 -16.96
N SER A 307 23.45 15.83 -18.14
CA SER A 307 22.96 16.29 -19.43
C SER A 307 23.12 15.16 -20.44
N LYS A 308 22.53 15.30 -21.64
CA LYS A 308 22.73 14.30 -22.70
C LYS A 308 24.20 14.16 -23.12
N LYS A 309 24.99 15.24 -23.02
CA LYS A 309 26.40 15.26 -23.43
C LYS A 309 27.34 14.64 -22.39
N GLN A 310 27.07 14.87 -21.10
CA GLN A 310 27.89 14.41 -19.98
C GLN A 310 27.03 14.25 -18.73
N ALA A 311 27.27 13.17 -17.98
CA ALA A 311 26.53 12.83 -16.77
C ALA A 311 27.42 12.17 -15.70
N ASP A 312 27.29 12.63 -14.45
CA ASP A 312 27.96 12.04 -13.27
C ASP A 312 27.18 10.82 -12.72
N GLY A 313 26.94 9.84 -13.60
CA GLY A 313 26.11 8.67 -13.32
C GLY A 313 25.14 8.39 -14.47
N ALA A 314 24.01 7.76 -14.18
CA ALA A 314 22.98 7.50 -15.20
C ALA A 314 22.13 8.76 -15.44
N PHE A 315 21.75 9.03 -16.68
CA PHE A 315 20.87 10.15 -17.03
C PHE A 315 19.99 9.80 -18.24
N TYR A 316 18.68 10.02 -18.10
CA TYR A 316 17.71 9.79 -19.15
C TYR A 316 16.63 10.87 -19.15
N VAL A 317 16.09 11.17 -20.32
CA VAL A 317 14.86 11.94 -20.49
C VAL A 317 13.92 11.07 -21.28
N ASN A 318 12.84 10.63 -20.65
CA ASN A 318 11.87 9.71 -21.23
C ASN A 318 10.52 10.42 -21.45
N ASN A 319 10.00 10.37 -22.68
CA ASN A 319 8.74 11.01 -23.07
C ASN A 319 7.59 10.03 -23.26
N ASP A 320 7.79 8.75 -22.96
CA ASP A 320 6.76 7.72 -23.07
C ASP A 320 5.67 7.96 -22.04
N GLY A 321 4.46 7.46 -22.31
CA GLY A 321 3.25 7.74 -21.55
C GLY A 321 3.04 6.87 -20.31
N TYR A 322 4.02 6.78 -19.41
CA TYR A 322 3.87 6.09 -18.13
C TYR A 322 3.27 7.04 -17.09
N GLY A 323 1.94 7.01 -16.92
CA GLY A 323 1.15 7.92 -16.07
C GLY A 323 1.08 9.36 -16.59
N GLN A 324 2.22 9.91 -16.98
CA GLN A 324 2.40 11.22 -17.59
C GLN A 324 3.59 11.19 -18.56
N LYS A 325 3.59 12.06 -19.58
CA LYS A 325 4.76 12.26 -20.45
C LYS A 325 5.82 13.15 -19.80
N GLY A 326 7.07 12.93 -20.19
CA GLY A 326 8.21 13.77 -19.84
C GLY A 326 8.68 13.57 -18.41
N CYS A 327 9.61 12.64 -18.26
CA CYS A 327 10.30 12.35 -17.01
C CYS A 327 11.80 12.55 -17.19
N ILE A 328 12.40 13.31 -16.29
CA ILE A 328 13.85 13.48 -16.18
C ILE A 328 14.33 12.50 -15.12
N ILE A 329 15.28 11.64 -15.47
CA ILE A 329 15.75 10.54 -14.63
C ILE A 329 17.26 10.67 -14.48
N PHE A 330 17.76 10.60 -13.26
CA PHE A 330 19.19 10.68 -12.97
C PHE A 330 19.56 9.80 -11.78
N ASN A 331 20.73 9.15 -11.84
CA ASN A 331 21.24 8.34 -10.74
C ASN A 331 22.71 8.70 -10.47
N PRO A 332 23.01 9.52 -9.44
CA PRO A 332 24.35 10.01 -9.14
C PRO A 332 25.31 8.87 -8.77
N LYS A 333 26.45 8.80 -9.44
CA LYS A 333 27.51 7.83 -9.09
C LYS A 333 28.11 8.17 -7.73
N ASN A 334 28.34 7.16 -6.89
CA ASN A 334 28.99 7.31 -5.59
C ASN A 334 28.31 8.34 -4.67
N ILE A 335 26.97 8.38 -4.66
CA ILE A 335 26.19 9.18 -3.71
C ILE A 335 26.22 8.57 -2.29
N GLY A 336 26.30 7.23 -2.20
CA GLY A 336 26.18 6.48 -0.95
C GLY A 336 24.73 6.37 -0.48
N HIS A 337 24.52 5.79 0.70
CA HIS A 337 23.20 5.76 1.33
C HIS A 337 22.75 7.16 1.75
N CYS A 338 21.53 7.53 1.39
CA CYS A 338 20.88 8.73 1.91
C CYS A 338 20.39 8.44 3.34
N LYS A 339 20.76 9.30 4.30
CA LYS A 339 20.48 9.14 5.74
C LYS A 339 19.56 10.25 6.24
N SER A 340 18.93 10.01 7.38
CA SER A 340 18.16 11.04 8.09
C SER A 340 19.05 12.27 8.34
N GLY A 341 18.57 13.45 7.98
CA GLY A 341 19.29 14.72 8.03
C GLY A 341 20.04 15.10 6.74
N ASP A 342 20.17 14.19 5.76
CA ASP A 342 20.80 14.53 4.48
C ASP A 342 19.92 15.53 3.71
N LYS A 343 20.57 16.57 3.19
CA LYS A 343 19.91 17.62 2.41
C LYS A 343 20.57 17.79 1.05
N PHE A 344 19.73 17.91 0.03
CA PHE A 344 20.16 18.14 -1.34
C PHE A 344 19.40 19.30 -1.97
N ILE A 345 20.04 19.98 -2.92
CA ILE A 345 19.41 20.93 -3.83
C ILE A 345 19.43 20.35 -5.22
N VAL A 346 18.26 20.33 -5.88
CA VAL A 346 18.12 19.98 -7.29
C VAL A 346 17.84 21.25 -8.08
N LYS A 347 18.56 21.44 -9.19
CA LYS A 347 18.29 22.49 -10.19
C LYS A 347 18.12 21.84 -11.55
N VAL A 348 17.04 22.19 -12.25
CA VAL A 348 16.71 21.67 -13.58
C VAL A 348 16.47 22.83 -14.52
N SER A 349 17.32 22.94 -15.54
CA SER A 349 17.20 23.94 -16.61
C SER A 349 16.83 23.29 -17.95
N GLY A 350 16.44 24.10 -18.93
CA GLY A 350 16.00 23.63 -20.25
C GLY A 350 14.53 23.18 -20.33
N VAL A 351 13.78 23.31 -19.23
CA VAL A 351 12.34 22.95 -19.12
C VAL A 351 11.39 24.14 -19.35
N GLY A 352 11.91 25.28 -19.84
CA GLY A 352 11.23 26.57 -19.87
C GLY A 352 11.71 27.44 -18.72
N LYS A 353 10.89 27.62 -17.69
CA LYS A 353 11.30 28.23 -16.41
C LYS A 353 12.15 27.23 -15.61
N GLU A 354 13.31 27.64 -15.12
CA GLU A 354 14.14 26.80 -14.25
C GLU A 354 13.34 26.32 -13.03
N ILE A 355 13.52 25.04 -12.70
CA ILE A 355 12.94 24.42 -11.51
C ILE A 355 14.07 24.22 -10.51
N SER A 356 13.91 24.70 -9.29
CA SER A 356 14.81 24.43 -8.17
C SER A 356 14.02 24.05 -6.93
N TYR A 357 14.44 22.97 -6.27
CA TYR A 357 13.83 22.49 -5.03
C TYR A 357 14.87 21.81 -4.15
N SER A 358 14.55 21.72 -2.85
CA SER A 358 15.34 21.00 -1.87
C SER A 358 14.74 19.63 -1.58
N VAL A 359 15.59 18.65 -1.30
CA VAL A 359 15.21 17.33 -0.78
C VAL A 359 15.83 17.18 0.61
N ASN A 360 15.00 16.91 1.60
CA ASN A 360 15.36 16.65 2.98
C ASN A 360 15.00 15.22 3.33
N PHE A 361 16.01 14.40 3.62
CA PHE A 361 15.82 13.04 4.10
C PHE A 361 15.63 13.04 5.62
N PHE A 362 14.68 12.24 6.12
CA PHE A 362 14.42 12.13 7.57
C PHE A 362 14.13 10.71 8.04
#